data_AF-A0A661EK68-F1
#
_entry.id   AF-A0A661EK68-F1
#
_cell.length_a   1.000
_cell.length_b   1.000
_cell.length_c   1.000
_cell.angle_alpha   90.00
_cell.angle_beta   90.00
_cell.angle_gamma   90.00
#
_symmetry.space_group_name_H-M   'P 1'
#
loop_
_entity.id
_entity.type
_entity.pdbx_description
1 polymer ?
#
loop_
_entity_poly.entity_id
_entity_poly.type
_entity_poly.pdbx_seq_one_letter_code
_entity_poly.pdbx_strand_id
1 'polypeptide(L)'
;MLGEKWNPIIMPLQLFALINILRLSGMIMIPVLQGLGQPNKVLRYSVWCLALLPGAFFLGASHGIIGIMAAWVLGYPLVYLYLVAEALKALEISWREFLLSVSIPVVTVAIMGLSLAFYYTIQIPANFVWLQLVVAILVGGVTYIGSYFLFFRRQVKELVGGVRALRATR
;
A
#
# COMPACT_ATOMS: atom_id res chain seq x y z
N MET A 1 1.74 -19.94 -13.86
CA MET A 1 0.54 -19.53 -14.61
C MET A 1 0.86 -18.85 -15.94
N LEU A 2 1.96 -18.09 -16.08
CA LEU A 2 2.34 -17.45 -17.35
C LEU A 2 3.44 -18.22 -18.13
N GLY A 3 3.93 -19.35 -17.60
CA GLY A 3 5.02 -20.14 -18.16
C GLY A 3 6.41 -19.68 -17.70
N GLU A 4 7.44 -20.49 -17.98
CA GLU A 4 8.82 -20.26 -17.50
C GLU A 4 9.43 -18.92 -17.94
N LYS A 5 8.97 -18.38 -19.08
CA LYS A 5 9.39 -17.07 -19.60
C LYS A 5 9.11 -15.90 -18.64
N TRP A 6 8.17 -16.07 -17.72
CA TRP A 6 7.78 -15.04 -16.75
C TRP A 6 8.44 -15.22 -15.39
N ASN A 7 9.19 -16.29 -15.17
CA ASN A 7 9.93 -16.49 -13.91
C ASN A 7 10.84 -15.30 -13.55
N PRO A 8 11.57 -14.67 -14.50
CA PRO A 8 12.45 -13.55 -14.17
C PRO A 8 11.72 -12.31 -13.62
N ILE A 9 10.42 -12.14 -13.88
CA ILE A 9 9.66 -10.95 -13.44
C ILE A 9 9.01 -11.11 -12.07
N ILE A 10 8.99 -12.32 -11.50
CA ILE A 10 8.36 -12.60 -10.21
C ILE A 10 8.95 -11.71 -9.11
N MET A 11 10.28 -11.70 -8.98
CA MET A 11 10.95 -10.92 -7.94
C MET A 11 10.77 -9.40 -8.13
N PRO A 12 10.94 -8.82 -9.34
CA PRO A 12 10.56 -7.42 -9.59
C PRO A 12 9.12 -7.08 -9.20
N LEU A 13 8.14 -7.95 -9.51
CA LEU A 13 6.74 -7.71 -9.15
C LEU A 13 6.52 -7.73 -7.64
N GLN A 14 7.20 -8.60 -6.90
CA GLN A 14 7.12 -8.64 -5.44
C GLN A 14 7.68 -7.35 -4.81
N LEU A 15 8.85 -6.89 -5.25
CA LEU A 15 9.44 -5.63 -4.80
C LEU A 15 8.55 -4.44 -5.16
N PHE A 16 7.97 -4.45 -6.36
CA PHE A 16 7.03 -3.43 -6.81
C PHE A 16 5.76 -3.42 -5.96
N ALA A 17 5.20 -4.58 -5.59
CA ALA A 17 4.04 -4.65 -4.72
C ALA A 17 4.32 -4.00 -3.35
N LEU A 18 5.49 -4.26 -2.76
CA LEU A 18 5.89 -3.66 -1.48
C LEU A 18 5.98 -2.13 -1.57
N ILE A 19 6.65 -1.60 -2.61
CA ILE A 19 6.83 -0.15 -2.73
C ILE A 19 5.51 0.59 -3.02
N ASN A 20 4.58 -0.05 -3.71
CA ASN A 20 3.28 0.57 -4.01
C ASN A 20 2.44 0.83 -2.77
N ILE A 21 2.62 0.09 -1.68
CA ILE A 21 1.90 0.35 -0.42
C ILE A 21 2.21 1.77 0.05
N LEU A 22 3.49 2.16 0.07
CA LEU A 22 3.92 3.51 0.46
C LEU A 22 3.56 4.55 -0.60
N ARG A 23 3.62 4.16 -1.89
CA ARG A 23 3.32 5.09 -2.98
C ARG A 23 1.87 5.52 -2.99
N LEU A 24 0.95 4.56 -2.82
CA LEU A 24 -0.48 4.80 -2.84
C LEU A 24 -0.92 5.65 -1.63
N SER A 25 -0.34 5.43 -0.45
CA SER A 25 -0.61 6.32 0.69
C SER A 25 -0.08 7.73 0.46
N GLY A 26 1.10 7.87 -0.16
CA GLY A 26 1.69 9.16 -0.50
C GLY A 26 0.88 9.98 -1.50
N MET A 27 0.15 9.32 -2.41
CA MET A 27 -0.71 9.99 -3.40
C MET A 27 -1.83 10.84 -2.77
N ILE A 28 -2.27 10.51 -1.54
CA ILE A 28 -3.29 11.28 -0.82
C ILE A 28 -2.66 12.48 -0.08
N MET A 29 -1.39 12.38 0.32
CA MET A 29 -0.73 13.43 1.12
C MET A 29 -0.46 14.71 0.31
N ILE A 30 -0.17 14.56 -0.98
CA ILE A 30 0.06 15.70 -1.89
C ILE A 30 -1.18 16.60 -2.01
N PRO A 31 -2.38 16.10 -2.39
CA PRO A 31 -3.56 16.94 -2.48
C PRO A 31 -3.99 17.50 -1.12
N VAL A 32 -3.74 16.80 -0.01
CA VAL A 32 -3.95 17.35 1.35
C VAL A 32 -3.09 18.60 1.57
N LEU A 33 -1.79 18.54 1.30
CA LEU A 33 -0.89 19.68 1.44
C LEU A 33 -1.26 20.85 0.51
N GLN A 34 -1.66 20.53 -0.73
CA GLN A 34 -2.13 21.55 -1.68
C GLN A 34 -3.43 22.20 -1.22
N GLY A 35 -4.39 21.41 -0.73
CA GLY A 35 -5.66 21.90 -0.20
C GLY A 35 -5.51 22.77 1.05
N LEU A 36 -4.47 22.55 1.85
CA LEU A 36 -4.11 23.38 3.01
C LEU A 36 -3.28 24.62 2.64
N GLY A 37 -3.10 24.93 1.35
CA GLY A 37 -2.34 26.10 0.92
C GLY A 37 -0.83 25.98 1.13
N GLN A 38 -0.28 24.75 1.17
CA GLN A 38 1.15 24.48 1.39
C GLN A 38 1.87 23.88 0.16
N PRO A 39 1.70 24.42 -1.06
CA PRO A 39 2.34 23.88 -2.27
C PRO A 39 3.87 23.93 -2.20
N ASN A 40 4.44 24.88 -1.44
CA ASN A 40 5.88 24.99 -1.21
C ASN A 40 6.49 23.71 -0.62
N LYS A 41 5.75 22.98 0.22
CA LYS A 41 6.20 21.70 0.79
C LYS A 41 6.21 20.59 -0.26
N VAL A 42 5.22 20.58 -1.15
CA VAL A 42 5.17 19.65 -2.29
C VAL A 42 6.35 19.90 -3.23
N LEU A 43 6.68 21.17 -3.52
CA LEU A 43 7.85 21.51 -4.32
C LEU A 43 9.15 20.99 -3.69
N ARG A 44 9.34 21.18 -2.37
CA ARG A 44 10.49 20.64 -1.66
C ARG A 44 10.54 19.11 -1.74
N TYR A 45 9.41 18.43 -1.58
CA TYR A 45 9.32 16.97 -1.77
C TYR A 45 9.73 16.56 -3.20
N SER A 46 9.29 17.28 -4.23
CA SER A 46 9.70 17.01 -5.62
C SER A 46 11.20 17.19 -5.82
N VAL A 47 11.81 18.20 -5.21
CA VAL A 47 13.28 18.39 -5.24
C VAL A 47 14.00 17.22 -4.56
N TRP A 48 13.52 16.77 -3.39
CA TRP A 48 14.07 15.57 -2.73
C TRP A 48 13.94 14.32 -3.59
N CYS A 49 12.80 14.12 -4.25
CA CYS A 49 12.62 13.01 -5.19
C CYS A 49 13.59 13.09 -6.36
N LEU A 50 13.78 14.28 -6.93
CA LEU A 50 14.70 14.52 -8.04
C LEU A 50 16.17 14.30 -7.65
N ALA A 51 16.55 14.60 -6.41
CA ALA A 51 17.91 14.37 -5.94
C ALA A 51 18.16 12.89 -5.61
N LEU A 52 17.24 12.25 -4.87
CA LEU A 52 17.47 10.92 -4.30
C LEU A 52 17.14 9.78 -5.26
N LEU A 53 16.01 9.83 -5.97
CA LEU A 53 15.55 8.69 -6.76
C LEU A 53 16.41 8.42 -8.00
N PRO A 54 16.78 9.43 -8.82
CA PRO A 54 17.70 9.22 -9.94
C PRO A 54 19.06 8.70 -9.49
N GLY A 55 19.61 9.23 -8.39
CA GLY A 55 20.87 8.74 -7.82
C GLY A 55 20.78 7.28 -7.39
N ALA A 56 19.70 6.91 -6.67
CA ALA A 56 19.45 5.53 -6.27
C ALA A 56 19.30 4.60 -7.50
N PHE A 57 18.52 5.01 -8.50
CA PHE A 57 18.31 4.22 -9.71
C PHE A 57 19.56 4.09 -10.55
N PHE A 58 20.39 5.14 -10.62
CA PHE A 58 21.67 5.09 -11.33
C PHE A 58 22.61 4.04 -10.71
N LEU A 59 22.71 4.01 -9.38
CA LEU A 59 23.48 2.99 -8.66
C LEU A 59 22.88 1.59 -8.88
N GLY A 60 21.55 1.46 -8.82
CA GLY A 60 20.84 0.19 -9.00
C GLY A 60 20.89 -0.35 -10.44
N ALA A 61 20.96 0.52 -11.45
CA ALA A 61 20.96 0.15 -12.87
C ALA A 61 22.13 -0.77 -13.25
N SER A 62 23.25 -0.68 -12.54
CA SER A 62 24.41 -1.56 -12.73
C SER A 62 24.12 -3.04 -12.47
N HIS A 63 23.07 -3.36 -11.71
CA HIS A 63 22.64 -4.73 -11.40
C HIS A 63 21.36 -5.12 -12.15
N GLY A 64 21.05 -4.43 -13.25
CA GLY A 64 19.84 -4.66 -14.05
C GLY A 64 18.55 -4.28 -13.31
N ILE A 65 17.43 -4.90 -13.72
CA ILE A 65 16.10 -4.52 -13.21
C ILE A 65 15.92 -4.80 -11.70
N ILE A 66 16.53 -5.87 -11.18
CA ILE A 66 16.45 -6.20 -9.75
C ILE A 66 17.17 -5.14 -8.93
N GLY A 67 18.33 -4.67 -9.39
CA GLY A 67 19.07 -3.59 -8.74
C GLY A 67 18.28 -2.27 -8.70
N ILE A 68 17.60 -1.92 -9.79
CA ILE A 68 16.71 -0.75 -9.83
C ILE A 68 15.58 -0.90 -8.82
N MET A 69 14.92 -2.06 -8.78
CA MET A 69 13.82 -2.32 -7.84
C MET A 69 14.29 -2.29 -6.39
N ALA A 70 15.46 -2.85 -6.07
CA ALA A 70 16.05 -2.79 -4.75
C ALA A 70 16.39 -1.34 -4.34
N ALA A 71 17.02 -0.59 -5.24
CA ALA A 71 17.29 0.83 -5.04
C ALA A 71 15.99 1.63 -4.81
N TRP A 72 14.90 1.26 -5.48
CA TRP A 72 13.61 1.89 -5.29
C TRP A 72 13.00 1.58 -3.93
N VAL A 73 13.00 0.31 -3.53
CA VAL A 73 12.49 -0.15 -2.23
C VAL A 73 13.23 0.51 -1.07
N LEU A 74 14.52 0.83 -1.23
CA LEU A 74 15.31 1.50 -0.20
C LEU A 74 15.24 3.03 -0.28
N GLY A 75 15.20 3.61 -1.49
CA GLY A 75 15.24 5.06 -1.70
C GLY A 75 13.89 5.75 -1.50
N TYR A 76 12.79 5.15 -1.93
CA TYR A 76 11.46 5.77 -1.84
C TYR A 76 10.94 5.96 -0.41
N PRO A 77 11.16 5.04 0.56
CA PRO A 77 10.77 5.26 1.94
C PRO A 77 11.31 6.56 2.53
N LEU A 78 12.54 6.96 2.16
CA LEU A 78 13.15 8.20 2.66
C LEU A 78 12.36 9.44 2.24
N VAL A 79 12.02 9.55 0.95
CA VAL A 79 11.22 10.68 0.45
C VAL A 79 9.77 10.60 0.93
N TYR A 80 9.22 9.39 1.06
CA TYR A 80 7.89 9.17 1.59
C TYR A 80 7.77 9.62 3.05
N LEU A 81 8.73 9.26 3.91
CA LEU A 81 8.76 9.68 5.31
C LEU A 81 8.81 11.20 5.44
N TYR A 82 9.59 11.88 4.59
CA TYR A 82 9.58 13.33 4.53
C TYR A 82 8.19 13.89 4.17
N LEU A 83 7.52 13.34 3.15
CA LEU A 83 6.19 13.76 2.74
C LEU A 83 5.16 13.57 3.87
N VAL A 84 5.18 12.41 4.54
CA VAL A 84 4.29 12.11 5.67
C VAL A 84 4.58 13.06 6.82
N ALA A 85 5.85 13.32 7.16
CA ALA A 85 6.20 14.26 8.21
C ALA A 85 5.61 15.65 7.96
N GLU A 86 5.71 16.13 6.73
CA GLU A 86 5.19 17.44 6.35
C GLU A 86 3.67 17.50 6.31
N ALA A 87 3.01 16.42 5.88
CA ALA A 87 1.55 16.29 5.93
C ALA A 87 1.02 16.22 7.37
N LEU A 88 1.65 15.43 8.23
CA LEU A 88 1.27 15.31 9.64
C LEU A 88 1.43 16.63 10.39
N LYS A 89 2.53 17.35 10.18
CA LYS A 89 2.71 18.70 10.72
C LYS A 89 1.64 19.67 10.22
N ALA A 90 1.27 19.61 8.94
CA ALA A 90 0.25 20.47 8.35
C ALA A 90 -1.15 20.18 8.89
N LEU A 91 -1.42 18.92 9.26
CA LEU A 91 -2.67 18.47 9.86
C LEU A 91 -2.68 18.56 11.39
N GLU A 92 -1.56 18.93 12.01
CA GLU A 92 -1.37 18.92 13.46
C GLU A 92 -1.61 17.54 14.11
N ILE A 93 -1.35 16.47 13.36
CA ILE A 93 -1.51 15.08 13.80
C ILE A 93 -0.16 14.53 14.27
N SER A 94 -0.17 13.78 15.37
CA SER A 94 1.03 13.10 15.87
C SER A 94 1.36 11.84 15.05
N TRP A 95 2.65 11.49 14.98
CA TRP A 95 3.09 10.21 14.41
C TRP A 95 2.41 9.00 15.04
N ARG A 96 2.12 9.08 16.34
CA ARG A 96 1.43 8.02 17.08
C ARG A 96 0.01 7.82 16.56
N GLU A 97 -0.75 8.89 16.36
CA GLU A 97 -2.11 8.81 15.81
C GLU A 97 -2.10 8.28 14.38
N PHE A 98 -1.13 8.70 13.57
CA PHE A 98 -0.95 8.16 12.24
C PHE A 98 -0.69 6.65 12.26
N LEU A 99 0.27 6.16 13.05
CA LEU A 99 0.57 4.74 13.15
C LEU A 99 -0.60 3.93 13.71
N LEU A 100 -1.33 4.48 14.70
CA LEU A 100 -2.55 3.86 15.22
C LEU A 100 -3.64 3.76 14.14
N SER A 101 -3.78 4.77 13.28
CA SER A 101 -4.75 4.75 12.17
C SER A 101 -4.45 3.68 11.12
N VAL A 102 -3.17 3.37 10.90
CA VAL A 102 -2.70 2.37 9.93
C VAL A 102 -2.65 0.96 10.51
N SER A 103 -2.60 0.82 11.84
CA SER A 103 -2.45 -0.48 12.52
C SER A 103 -3.53 -1.49 12.15
N ILE A 104 -4.79 -1.06 12.03
CA ILE A 104 -5.91 -1.99 11.76
C ILE A 104 -5.89 -2.50 10.30
N PRO A 105 -5.71 -1.65 9.25
CA PRO A 105 -5.45 -2.13 7.90
C PRO A 105 -4.30 -3.14 7.83
N VAL A 106 -3.21 -2.91 8.57
CA VAL A 106 -2.06 -3.83 8.61
C VAL A 106 -2.46 -5.19 9.18
N VAL A 107 -3.21 -5.22 10.29
CA VAL A 107 -3.73 -6.47 10.88
C VAL A 107 -4.66 -7.21 9.91
N THR A 108 -5.54 -6.49 9.23
CA THR A 108 -6.50 -7.05 8.26
C THR A 108 -5.77 -7.70 7.08
N VAL A 109 -4.76 -7.02 6.54
CA VAL A 109 -3.91 -7.55 5.46
C VAL A 109 -3.07 -8.74 5.95
N ALA A 110 -2.56 -8.70 7.18
CA ALA A 110 -1.82 -9.82 7.76
C ALA A 110 -2.69 -11.08 7.91
N ILE A 111 -3.94 -10.94 8.37
CA ILE A 111 -4.91 -12.05 8.47
C ILE A 111 -5.21 -12.61 7.08
N MET A 112 -5.46 -11.74 6.10
CA MET A 112 -5.66 -12.16 4.71
C MET A 112 -4.44 -12.93 4.19
N GLY A 113 -3.22 -12.41 4.39
CA GLY A 113 -1.97 -13.06 3.98
C GLY A 113 -1.77 -14.43 4.62
N LEU A 114 -2.04 -14.56 5.92
CA LEU A 114 -1.99 -15.84 6.63
C LEU A 114 -3.03 -16.83 6.11
N SER A 115 -4.25 -16.37 5.82
CA SER A 115 -5.31 -17.23 5.27
C SER A 115 -4.93 -17.77 3.88
N LEU A 116 -4.29 -16.95 3.05
CA LEU A 116 -3.81 -17.36 1.74
C LEU A 116 -2.60 -18.31 1.87
N ALA A 117 -1.67 -18.03 2.80
CA ALA A 117 -0.56 -18.93 3.07
C ALA A 117 -1.03 -20.32 3.50
N PHE A 118 -2.03 -20.37 4.40
CA PHE A 118 -2.67 -21.63 4.81
C PHE A 118 -3.40 -22.31 3.64
N TYR A 119 -4.13 -21.55 2.82
CA TYR A 119 -4.78 -22.11 1.63
C TYR A 119 -3.78 -22.80 0.68
N TYR A 120 -2.58 -22.23 0.49
CA TYR A 120 -1.55 -22.83 -0.35
C TYR A 120 -0.89 -24.08 0.24
N THR A 121 -1.03 -24.38 1.54
CA THR A 121 -0.53 -25.64 2.12
C THR A 121 -1.44 -26.84 1.86
N ILE A 122 -2.69 -26.61 1.44
CA ILE A 122 -3.71 -27.65 1.20
C ILE A 122 -3.43 -28.47 -0.09
N GLN A 123 -2.37 -28.14 -0.85
CA GLN A 123 -1.90 -28.87 -2.03
C GLN A 123 -3.01 -29.22 -3.04
N ILE A 124 -3.75 -28.22 -3.49
CA ILE A 124 -4.76 -28.40 -4.55
C ILE A 124 -4.05 -28.86 -5.83
N PRO A 125 -4.56 -29.89 -6.54
CA PRO A 125 -3.97 -30.37 -7.78
C PRO A 125 -3.76 -29.26 -8.81
N ALA A 126 -2.56 -29.18 -9.39
CA ALA A 126 -2.15 -28.14 -10.34
C ALA A 126 -2.96 -28.10 -11.65
N ASN A 127 -3.79 -29.12 -11.89
CA ASN A 127 -4.59 -29.26 -13.10
C ASN A 127 -5.70 -28.21 -13.21
N PHE A 128 -6.11 -27.59 -12.09
CA PHE A 128 -7.20 -26.60 -12.03
C PHE A 128 -6.70 -25.19 -11.66
N VAL A 129 -5.73 -24.69 -12.42
CA VAL A 129 -5.11 -23.36 -12.29
C VAL A 129 -6.15 -22.23 -12.11
N TRP A 130 -7.18 -22.18 -12.97
CA TRP A 130 -8.21 -21.14 -12.90
C TRP A 130 -9.07 -21.24 -11.63
N LEU A 131 -9.40 -22.46 -11.20
CA LEU A 131 -10.14 -22.69 -9.97
C LEU A 131 -9.32 -22.24 -8.76
N GLN A 132 -8.01 -22.54 -8.74
CA GLN A 132 -7.11 -22.11 -7.68
C GLN A 132 -7.08 -20.58 -7.54
N LEU A 133 -7.05 -19.85 -8.66
CA LEU A 133 -7.11 -18.39 -8.66
C LEU A 133 -8.43 -17.86 -8.14
N VAL A 134 -9.56 -18.39 -8.64
CA VAL A 134 -10.89 -17.95 -8.22
C VAL A 134 -11.06 -18.19 -6.72
N VAL A 135 -10.69 -19.37 -6.23
CA VAL A 135 -10.77 -19.69 -4.80
C VAL A 135 -9.81 -18.82 -3.99
N ALA A 136 -8.58 -18.57 -4.46
CA ALA A 136 -7.66 -17.67 -3.76
C ALA A 136 -8.22 -16.24 -3.65
N ILE A 137 -8.81 -15.71 -4.73
CA ILE A 137 -9.45 -14.39 -4.73
C ILE A 137 -10.64 -14.37 -3.77
N LEU A 138 -11.48 -15.41 -3.77
CA LEU A 138 -12.62 -15.51 -2.86
C LEU A 138 -12.19 -15.64 -1.40
N VAL A 139 -11.23 -16.51 -1.09
CA VAL A 139 -10.69 -16.68 0.26
C VAL A 139 -10.10 -15.37 0.76
N GLY A 140 -9.22 -14.74 -0.04
CA GLY A 140 -8.61 -13.46 0.32
C GLY A 140 -9.63 -12.33 0.48
N GLY A 141 -10.60 -12.24 -0.44
CA GLY A 141 -11.66 -11.23 -0.38
C GLY A 141 -12.57 -11.41 0.84
N VAL A 142 -13.01 -12.64 1.11
CA VAL A 142 -13.87 -12.96 2.26
C VAL A 142 -13.12 -12.74 3.57
N THR A 143 -11.85 -13.15 3.68
CA THR A 143 -11.07 -12.96 4.91
C THR A 143 -10.75 -11.50 5.15
N TYR A 144 -10.43 -10.73 4.11
CA TYR A 144 -10.23 -9.28 4.20
C TYR A 144 -11.52 -8.57 4.64
N ILE A 145 -12.64 -8.81 3.96
CA ILE A 145 -13.92 -8.18 4.28
C ILE A 145 -14.39 -8.58 5.68
N GLY A 146 -14.30 -9.87 6.02
CA GLY A 146 -14.71 -10.40 7.31
C GLY A 146 -13.87 -9.85 8.46
N SER A 147 -12.54 -9.83 8.32
CA SER A 147 -11.66 -9.24 9.34
C SER A 147 -11.87 -7.72 9.44
N TYR A 148 -12.03 -7.02 8.32
CA TYR A 148 -12.36 -5.60 8.33
C TYR A 148 -13.65 -5.34 9.12
N PHE A 149 -14.76 -6.04 8.84
CA PHE A 149 -15.99 -5.86 9.61
C PHE A 149 -15.87 -6.22 11.10
N LEU A 150 -15.00 -7.18 11.45
CA LEU A 150 -14.76 -7.55 12.84
C LEU A 150 -14.03 -6.43 13.61
N PHE A 151 -13.00 -5.83 13.01
CA PHE A 151 -12.15 -4.82 13.66
C PHE A 151 -12.62 -3.37 13.45
N PHE A 152 -13.32 -3.06 12.34
CA PHE A 152 -13.81 -1.72 12.00
C PHE A 152 -15.27 -1.46 12.43
N ARG A 153 -15.84 -2.21 13.39
CA ARG A 153 -17.25 -2.00 13.83
C ARG A 153 -17.56 -0.54 14.20
N ARG A 154 -16.57 0.23 14.68
CA ARG A 154 -16.71 1.66 15.00
C ARG A 154 -16.72 2.54 13.74
N GLN A 155 -15.73 2.42 12.87
CA GLN A 155 -15.67 3.24 11.65
C GLN A 155 -16.77 2.88 10.64
N VAL A 156 -17.21 1.61 10.57
CA VAL A 156 -18.37 1.21 9.76
C VAL A 156 -19.64 1.92 10.27
N LYS A 157 -19.81 2.04 11.60
CA LYS A 157 -20.91 2.82 12.18
C LYS A 157 -20.81 4.31 11.84
N GLU A 158 -19.61 4.88 11.87
CA GLU A 158 -19.38 6.29 11.50
C GLU A 158 -19.67 6.54 10.00
N LEU A 159 -19.22 5.65 9.10
CA LEU A 159 -19.52 5.71 7.66
C LEU A 159 -21.03 5.60 7.38
N VAL A 160 -21.69 4.61 7.98
CA VAL A 160 -23.15 4.43 7.82
C VAL A 160 -23.91 5.62 8.40
N GLY A 161 -23.45 6.17 9.53
CA GLY A 161 -23.99 7.39 10.13
C GLY A 161 -23.86 8.60 9.20
N GLY A 162 -22.68 8.82 8.61
CA GLY A 162 -22.42 9.92 7.67
C GLY A 162 -23.25 9.83 6.39
N VAL A 163 -23.40 8.62 5.82
CA VAL A 163 -24.26 8.40 4.64
C VAL A 163 -25.73 8.66 4.97
N ARG A 164 -26.20 8.28 6.16
CA ARG A 164 -27.56 8.60 6.62
C ARG A 164 -27.76 10.10 6.82
N ALA A 165 -26.77 10.81 7.37
CA ALA A 165 -26.82 12.26 7.57
C ALA A 165 -26.87 13.03 6.24
N LEU A 166 -26.09 12.61 5.24
CA LEU A 166 -26.09 13.17 3.89
C LEU A 166 -27.39 12.88 3.12
N ARG A 167 -28.05 11.75 3.40
CA ARG A 167 -29.39 11.45 2.86
C ARG A 167 -30.50 12.23 3.54
N ALA A 168 -30.31 12.70 4.77
CA ALA A 168 -31.30 13.48 5.52
C ALA A 168 -31.24 14.98 5.22
N THR A 169 -30.14 15.48 4.65
CA THR A 169 -29.96 16.88 4.21
C THR A 169 -30.36 17.12 2.75
N ARG A 170 -30.90 16.11 2.06
CA ARG A 170 -31.46 16.20 0.71
C ARG A 170 -32.96 15.99 0.76
#